data_AF-A0A401ZBD0-F1
#
_entry.id   AF-A0A401ZBD0-F1
#
_cell.length_a   1.000
_cell.length_b   1.000
_cell.length_c   1.000
_cell.angle_alpha   90.00
_cell.angle_beta   90.00
_cell.angle_gamma   90.00
#
_symmetry.space_group_name_H-M   'P 1'
#
loop_
_entity.id
_entity.type
_entity.pdbx_description
1 polymer ?
#
loop_
_entity_poly.entity_id
_entity_poly.type
_entity_poly.pdbx_seq_one_letter_code
_entity_poly.pdbx_strand_id
1 'polypeptide(L)'
;MKRSLLARLRSNGIYYIIAGLLLLLVIPLYQVLFLGPTGFSAALDATGLGRYTAYLAWISSHSLPFLIYRALLLCAFLLLISFPFNLNRIIVAQELMAQQEREEEERRTETEQADTADSEEEEEEDGLPAYPWRGKGFVVLAAWLGVVGLSIYLLGTAASSIYFILVASSTGAALQNSITTIAPIFSIITNVLGTGLLGLGCLFFGAMIARTGKNLWPGAWVAFGYASLFIGAMLSISAVAVLSAAGSGQSTLTTIATLLFAIWIIWLGAMLVRLKPEP
;
A
#
# COMPACT_ATOMS: atom_id res chain seq x y z
N MET A 1 -15.71 -12.88 23.21
CA MET A 1 -15.34 -11.46 23.45
C MET A 1 -15.17 -10.73 22.12
N LYS A 2 -16.14 -9.89 21.72
CA LYS A 2 -16.02 -9.06 20.51
C LYS A 2 -15.08 -7.89 20.83
N ARG A 3 -13.81 -7.95 20.40
CA ARG A 3 -12.94 -6.77 20.46
C ARG A 3 -13.61 -5.64 19.66
N SER A 4 -13.84 -4.48 20.29
CA SER A 4 -14.36 -3.27 19.62
C SER A 4 -13.54 -2.97 18.37
N LEU A 5 -14.19 -2.47 17.32
CA LEU A 5 -13.58 -2.12 16.04
C LEU A 5 -12.42 -1.12 16.23
N LEU A 6 -12.56 -0.20 17.18
CA LEU A 6 -11.53 0.76 17.60
C LEU A 6 -10.27 0.06 18.15
N ALA A 7 -10.44 -0.96 19.00
CA ALA A 7 -9.31 -1.72 19.55
C ALA A 7 -8.54 -2.48 18.46
N ARG A 8 -9.24 -2.99 17.44
CA ARG A 8 -8.61 -3.61 16.26
C ARG A 8 -7.86 -2.61 15.41
N LEU A 9 -8.45 -1.45 15.13
CA LEU A 9 -7.77 -0.37 14.38
C LEU A 9 -6.51 0.11 15.09
N ARG A 10 -6.56 0.28 16.41
CA ARG A 10 -5.39 0.66 17.22
C ARG A 10 -4.27 -0.39 17.17
N SER A 11 -4.62 -1.67 17.34
CA SER A 11 -3.64 -2.77 17.25
C SER A 11 -3.00 -2.83 15.86
N ASN A 12 -3.81 -2.67 14.80
CA ASN A 12 -3.29 -2.66 13.43
C ASN A 12 -2.42 -1.42 13.15
N GLY A 13 -2.75 -0.27 13.78
CA GLY A 13 -1.92 0.92 13.73
C GLY A 13 -0.50 0.67 14.23
N ILE A 14 -0.32 -0.13 15.29
CA ILE A 14 1.02 -0.53 15.78
C ILE A 14 1.75 -1.37 14.73
N TYR A 15 1.07 -2.33 14.10
CA TYR A 15 1.67 -3.13 13.02
C TYR A 15 2.09 -2.27 11.83
N TYR A 16 1.33 -1.23 11.50
CA TYR A 16 1.68 -0.29 10.42
C TYR A 16 2.90 0.55 10.76
N ILE A 17 3.02 1.02 12.01
CA ILE A 17 4.22 1.72 12.48
C ILE A 17 5.44 0.78 12.36
N ILE A 18 5.33 -0.45 12.84
CA ILE A 18 6.42 -1.44 12.76
C ILE A 18 6.80 -1.70 11.30
N ALA A 19 5.82 -1.96 10.43
CA ALA A 19 6.05 -2.18 9.00
C ALA A 19 6.72 -0.98 8.33
N GLY A 20 6.24 0.23 8.61
CA GLY A 20 6.82 1.45 8.08
C GLY A 20 8.25 1.68 8.57
N LEU A 21 8.55 1.40 9.84
CA LEU A 21 9.93 1.47 10.37
C LEU A 21 10.83 0.40 9.77
N LEU A 22 10.31 -0.81 9.50
CA LEU A 22 11.05 -1.85 8.81
C LEU A 22 11.46 -1.38 7.40
N LEU A 23 10.51 -0.83 6.63
CA LEU A 23 10.75 -0.33 5.27
C LEU A 23 11.64 0.92 5.25
N LEU A 24 11.48 1.82 6.22
CA LEU A 24 12.17 3.11 6.25
C LEU A 24 13.60 3.01 6.78
N LEU A 25 13.83 2.18 7.80
CA LEU A 25 15.11 2.14 8.53
C LEU A 25 15.76 0.76 8.48
N VAL A 26 15.07 -0.29 8.93
CA VAL A 26 15.71 -1.59 9.17
C VAL A 26 16.21 -2.20 7.87
N ILE A 27 15.40 -2.20 6.82
CA ILE A 27 15.79 -2.77 5.51
C ILE A 27 16.92 -1.97 4.86
N PRO A 28 16.83 -0.62 4.72
CA PRO A 28 17.95 0.16 4.19
C PRO A 28 19.24 0.02 5.02
N LEU A 29 19.16 0.02 6.35
CA LEU A 29 20.32 -0.18 7.21
C LEU A 29 20.90 -1.58 7.04
N TYR A 30 20.07 -2.62 6.93
CA TYR A 30 20.54 -3.97 6.67
C TYR A 30 21.28 -4.05 5.32
N GLN A 31 20.74 -3.38 4.30
CA GLN A 31 21.36 -3.31 2.98
C GLN A 31 22.73 -2.60 3.03
N VAL A 32 22.85 -1.48 3.74
CA VAL A 32 24.11 -0.73 3.82
C VAL A 32 25.14 -1.41 4.72
N LEU A 33 24.73 -1.95 5.88
CA LEU A 33 25.64 -2.47 6.89
C LEU A 33 26.06 -3.92 6.66
N PHE A 34 25.21 -4.75 6.05
CA PHE A 34 25.50 -6.19 5.86
C PHE A 34 25.63 -6.57 4.38
N LEU A 35 24.71 -6.13 3.52
CA LEU A 35 24.74 -6.49 2.09
C LEU A 35 25.79 -5.68 1.31
N GLY A 36 25.97 -4.40 1.64
CA GLY A 36 26.93 -3.51 0.98
C GLY A 36 28.37 -4.04 1.04
N PRO A 37 28.92 -4.32 2.25
CA PRO A 37 30.29 -4.82 2.40
C PRO A 37 30.55 -6.17 1.71
N THR A 38 29.51 -6.98 1.50
CA THR A 38 29.62 -8.27 0.81
C THR A 38 29.55 -8.15 -0.72
N GLY A 39 29.45 -6.93 -1.27
CA GLY A 39 29.43 -6.68 -2.71
C GLY A 39 28.06 -6.88 -3.38
N PHE A 40 26.97 -6.92 -2.60
CA PHE A 40 25.61 -7.16 -3.12
C PHE A 40 25.21 -6.18 -4.23
N SER A 41 25.49 -4.87 -4.06
CA SER A 41 25.11 -3.86 -5.06
C SER A 41 25.79 -4.10 -6.40
N ALA A 42 27.09 -4.42 -6.40
CA ALA A 42 27.83 -4.71 -7.63
C ALA A 42 27.31 -5.99 -8.32
N ALA A 43 26.93 -7.00 -7.52
CA ALA A 43 26.33 -8.23 -8.04
C ALA A 43 24.93 -7.99 -8.65
N LEU A 44 24.15 -7.08 -8.04
CA LEU A 44 22.82 -6.68 -8.53
C LEU A 44 22.92 -5.83 -9.80
N ASP A 45 23.84 -4.87 -9.87
CA ASP A 45 24.00 -4.00 -11.05
C ASP A 45 24.33 -4.80 -12.32
N ALA A 46 25.06 -5.90 -12.18
CA ALA A 46 25.37 -6.81 -13.28
C ALA A 46 24.12 -7.47 -13.90
N THR A 47 23.04 -7.65 -13.14
CA THR A 47 21.79 -8.23 -13.68
C THR A 47 21.12 -7.29 -14.68
N GLY A 48 21.30 -5.98 -14.53
CA GLY A 48 20.81 -4.95 -15.46
C GLY A 48 21.33 -5.13 -16.89
N LEU A 49 22.49 -5.77 -17.05
CA LEU A 49 23.09 -6.11 -18.35
C LEU A 49 22.76 -7.54 -18.81
N GLY A 50 21.80 -8.21 -18.16
CA GLY A 50 21.45 -9.61 -18.40
C GLY A 50 22.50 -10.62 -17.89
N ARG A 51 23.51 -10.16 -17.12
CA ARG A 51 24.61 -10.99 -16.62
C ARG A 51 24.34 -11.45 -15.20
N TYR A 52 23.58 -12.54 -15.07
CA TYR A 52 23.14 -13.06 -13.76
C TYR A 52 24.18 -13.92 -13.03
N THR A 53 25.31 -14.25 -13.66
CA THR A 53 26.33 -15.14 -13.08
C THR A 53 26.93 -14.59 -11.79
N ALA A 54 27.26 -13.30 -11.77
CA ALA A 54 27.79 -12.63 -10.57
C ALA A 54 26.75 -12.61 -9.43
N TYR A 55 25.48 -12.35 -9.78
CA TYR A 55 24.37 -12.35 -8.81
C TYR A 55 24.13 -13.74 -8.20
N LEU A 56 24.11 -14.79 -9.02
CA LEU A 56 23.95 -16.16 -8.56
C LEU A 56 25.13 -16.64 -7.71
N ALA A 57 26.37 -16.32 -8.12
CA ALA A 57 27.57 -16.64 -7.33
C ALA A 57 27.58 -15.91 -5.98
N TRP A 58 27.08 -14.68 -5.94
CA TRP A 58 26.91 -13.95 -4.70
C TRP A 58 25.84 -14.61 -3.81
N ILE A 59 24.69 -15.00 -4.35
CA ILE A 59 23.63 -15.69 -3.58
C ILE A 59 24.11 -17.03 -3.05
N SER A 60 24.88 -17.81 -3.83
CA SER A 60 25.39 -19.11 -3.37
C SER A 60 26.39 -18.97 -2.22
N SER A 61 27.20 -17.91 -2.24
CA SER A 61 28.17 -17.60 -1.16
C SER A 61 27.54 -16.89 0.05
N HIS A 62 26.45 -16.14 -0.13
CA HIS A 62 25.80 -15.31 0.89
C HIS A 62 24.29 -15.59 1.01
N SER A 63 23.92 -16.86 0.99
CA SER A 63 22.51 -17.30 0.98
C SER A 63 21.72 -16.87 2.21
N LEU A 64 22.33 -16.92 3.40
CA LEU A 64 21.69 -16.50 4.64
C LEU A 64 21.43 -14.98 4.68
N PRO A 65 22.40 -14.09 4.40
CA PRO A 65 22.13 -12.66 4.26
C PRO A 65 21.02 -12.33 3.25
N PHE A 66 21.01 -13.02 2.11
CA PHE A 66 19.95 -12.88 1.11
C PHE A 66 18.57 -13.25 1.68
N LEU A 67 18.46 -14.40 2.36
CA LEU A 67 17.21 -14.87 2.96
C LEU A 67 16.70 -13.93 4.05
N ILE A 68 17.59 -13.42 4.91
CA ILE A 68 17.22 -12.47 5.97
C ILE A 68 16.64 -11.20 5.34
N TYR A 69 17.31 -10.64 4.33
CA TYR A 69 16.81 -9.47 3.61
C TYR A 69 15.42 -9.71 3.01
N ARG A 70 15.20 -10.85 2.35
CA ARG A 70 13.91 -11.21 1.76
C ARG A 70 12.83 -11.43 2.82
N ALA A 71 13.18 -12.06 3.94
CA ALA A 71 12.27 -12.26 5.06
C ALA A 71 11.84 -10.94 5.70
N LEU A 72 12.77 -9.98 5.89
CA LEU A 72 12.44 -8.65 6.39
C LEU A 72 11.43 -7.92 5.49
N LEU A 73 11.63 -7.98 4.17
CA LEU A 73 10.68 -7.43 3.20
C LEU A 73 9.31 -8.11 3.31
N LEU A 74 9.28 -9.45 3.30
CA LEU A 74 8.03 -10.21 3.42
C LEU A 74 7.29 -9.86 4.72
N CYS A 75 8.00 -9.80 5.85
CA CYS A 75 7.42 -9.42 7.13
C CYS A 75 6.83 -8.00 7.10
N ALA A 76 7.57 -7.04 6.53
CA ALA A 76 7.10 -5.66 6.45
C ALA A 76 5.80 -5.53 5.64
N PHE A 77 5.73 -6.17 4.47
CA PHE A 77 4.52 -6.13 3.63
C PHE A 77 3.37 -7.01 4.19
N LEU A 78 3.67 -8.10 4.89
CA LEU A 78 2.67 -8.94 5.52
C LEU A 78 1.93 -8.20 6.64
N LEU A 79 2.64 -7.39 7.43
CA LEU A 79 2.04 -6.52 8.45
C LEU A 79 1.11 -5.45 7.85
N LEU A 80 1.25 -5.15 6.55
CA LEU A 80 0.39 -4.20 5.82
C LEU A 80 -0.79 -4.86 5.13
N ILE A 81 -0.96 -6.19 5.18
CA ILE A 81 -2.02 -6.85 4.40
C ILE A 81 -3.44 -6.36 4.75
N SER A 82 -3.66 -5.94 6.00
CA SER A 82 -4.95 -5.42 6.45
C SER A 82 -5.14 -3.92 6.19
N PHE A 83 -4.09 -3.21 5.77
CA PHE A 83 -4.12 -1.76 5.58
C PHE A 83 -5.23 -1.29 4.63
N PRO A 84 -5.37 -1.84 3.42
CA PRO A 84 -6.35 -1.33 2.45
C PRO A 84 -7.80 -1.45 2.96
N PHE A 85 -8.15 -2.56 3.63
CA PHE A 85 -9.48 -2.73 4.20
C PHE A 85 -9.74 -1.87 5.43
N ASN A 86 -8.73 -1.64 6.27
CA ASN A 86 -8.88 -0.75 7.42
C ASN A 86 -9.07 0.70 6.97
N LEU A 87 -8.36 1.15 5.92
CA LEU A 87 -8.56 2.49 5.37
C LEU A 87 -9.94 2.64 4.71
N ASN A 88 -10.40 1.63 3.95
CA ASN A 88 -11.77 1.58 3.43
C ASN A 88 -12.81 1.72 4.53
N ARG A 89 -12.70 0.95 5.61
CA ARG A 89 -13.64 1.03 6.75
C ARG A 89 -13.68 2.41 7.40
N ILE A 90 -12.53 3.08 7.51
CA ILE A 90 -12.46 4.43 8.08
C ILE A 90 -13.17 5.42 7.16
N ILE A 91 -12.91 5.36 5.85
CA ILE A 91 -13.54 6.25 4.88
C ILE A 91 -15.05 6.05 4.85
N VAL A 92 -15.51 4.80 4.76
CA VAL A 92 -16.94 4.47 4.77
C VAL A 92 -17.61 4.89 6.08
N ALA A 93 -16.94 4.70 7.23
CA ALA A 93 -17.49 5.12 8.52
C ALA A 93 -17.66 6.65 8.60
N GLN A 94 -16.68 7.43 8.11
CA GLN A 94 -16.78 8.89 8.07
C GLN A 94 -17.87 9.37 7.12
N GLU A 95 -17.98 8.76 5.94
CA GLU A 95 -19.06 9.08 4.99
C GLU A 95 -20.44 8.78 5.58
N LEU A 96 -20.61 7.66 6.29
CA LEU A 96 -21.89 7.31 6.93
C LEU A 96 -22.26 8.28 8.07
N MET A 97 -21.29 8.67 8.92
CA MET A 97 -21.55 9.63 9.99
C MET A 97 -21.97 10.99 9.45
N ALA A 98 -21.33 11.47 8.37
CA ALA A 98 -21.73 12.73 7.76
C ALA A 98 -23.06 12.67 7.00
N GLN A 99 -23.47 11.49 6.52
CA GLN A 99 -24.84 11.30 6.01
C GLN A 99 -25.86 11.43 7.14
N GLN A 100 -25.61 10.79 8.28
CA GLN A 100 -26.47 10.88 9.45
C GLN A 100 -26.57 12.30 10.01
N GLU A 101 -25.44 13.03 10.10
CA GLU A 101 -25.44 14.43 10.55
C GLU A 101 -26.26 15.34 9.63
N ARG A 102 -26.21 15.13 8.31
CA ARG A 102 -27.03 15.89 7.36
C ARG A 102 -28.51 15.56 7.45
N GLU A 103 -28.86 14.27 7.55
CA GLU A 103 -30.24 13.84 7.74
C GLU A 103 -30.82 14.37 9.08
N GLU A 104 -29.99 14.49 10.13
CA GLU A 104 -30.39 15.11 11.40
C GLU A 104 -30.54 16.63 11.29
N GLU A 105 -29.66 17.31 10.56
CA GLU A 105 -29.77 18.76 10.29
C GLU A 105 -31.01 19.08 9.43
N GLU A 106 -31.28 18.30 8.39
CA GLU A 106 -32.46 18.43 7.53
C GLU A 106 -33.74 18.27 8.36
N ARG A 107 -33.85 17.20 9.18
CA ARG A 107 -35.00 17.03 10.08
C ARG A 107 -35.17 18.15 11.11
N ARG A 108 -34.07 18.70 11.64
CA ARG A 108 -34.14 19.84 12.57
C ARG A 108 -34.64 21.09 11.85
N THR A 109 -34.19 21.32 10.62
CA THR A 109 -34.59 22.47 9.80
C THR A 109 -36.06 22.36 9.39
N GLU A 110 -36.53 21.18 9.01
CA GLU A 110 -37.95 20.88 8.76
C GLU A 110 -38.82 21.11 10.01
N THR A 111 -38.35 20.68 11.18
CA THR A 111 -39.08 20.88 12.45
C THR A 111 -39.11 22.36 12.85
N GLU A 112 -38.04 23.12 12.62
CA GLU A 112 -37.98 24.57 12.89
C GLU A 112 -38.79 25.40 11.87
N GLN A 113 -38.88 24.97 10.61
CA GLN A 113 -39.72 25.57 9.57
C GLN A 113 -41.21 25.27 9.77
N ALA A 114 -41.56 24.08 10.25
CA ALA A 114 -42.93 23.70 10.60
C ALA A 114 -43.52 24.55 11.74
N ASP A 115 -42.69 25.10 12.63
CA ASP A 115 -43.11 26.03 13.68
C ASP A 115 -43.24 27.49 13.20
N THR A 116 -42.89 27.81 11.94
CA THR A 116 -42.93 29.20 11.41
C THR A 116 -43.66 29.42 10.08
N ALA A 117 -44.14 28.40 9.37
CA ALA A 117 -44.87 28.61 8.12
C ALA A 117 -46.06 27.65 7.93
N ASP A 118 -47.24 28.25 7.81
CA ASP A 118 -48.45 27.64 7.25
C ASP A 118 -48.29 27.55 5.72
N SER A 119 -48.48 26.34 5.17
CA SER A 119 -48.65 25.99 3.74
C SER A 119 -47.56 26.39 2.71
N GLU A 120 -46.87 25.40 2.13
CA GLU A 120 -46.94 25.05 0.68
C GLU A 120 -46.07 23.80 0.37
N GLU A 121 -46.77 22.74 -0.05
CA GLU A 121 -46.37 21.54 -0.82
C GLU A 121 -44.90 21.06 -0.80
N GLU A 122 -44.65 20.01 -0.02
CA GLU A 122 -43.46 19.15 -0.16
C GLU A 122 -43.66 18.18 -1.34
N GLU A 123 -42.90 18.39 -2.42
CA GLU A 123 -42.65 17.35 -3.41
C GLU A 123 -41.80 16.25 -2.75
N GLU A 124 -42.38 15.06 -2.58
CA GLU A 124 -41.67 13.82 -2.27
C GLU A 124 -40.64 13.53 -3.38
N GLU A 125 -39.41 14.04 -3.25
CA GLU A 125 -38.26 13.55 -4.01
C GLU A 125 -37.88 12.16 -3.48
N ASP A 126 -38.44 11.15 -4.16
CA ASP A 126 -37.94 9.79 -4.37
C ASP A 126 -36.70 9.42 -3.54
N GLY A 127 -36.90 8.54 -2.55
CA GLY A 127 -35.96 8.13 -1.50
C GLY A 127 -34.73 7.33 -1.96
N LEU A 128 -34.03 7.81 -2.99
CA LEU A 128 -32.71 7.35 -3.37
C LEU A 128 -31.77 8.57 -3.46
N PRO A 129 -30.67 8.60 -2.69
CA PRO A 129 -29.72 9.72 -2.79
C PRO A 129 -29.25 9.84 -4.24
N ALA A 130 -29.25 11.06 -4.79
CA ALA A 130 -29.00 11.35 -6.22
C ALA A 130 -27.74 10.71 -6.84
N TYR A 131 -26.83 10.16 -6.03
CA TYR A 131 -25.62 9.47 -6.52
C TYR A 131 -25.20 8.27 -5.64
N PRO A 132 -25.89 7.11 -5.71
CA PRO A 132 -25.54 5.95 -4.90
C PRO A 132 -24.18 5.34 -5.28
N TRP A 133 -23.65 5.67 -6.46
CA TRP A 133 -22.34 5.22 -6.96
C TRP A 133 -21.18 6.22 -6.75
N ARG A 134 -21.43 7.46 -6.30
CA ARG A 134 -20.37 8.50 -6.16
C ARG A 134 -19.53 8.31 -4.89
N GLY A 135 -18.66 7.30 -4.86
CA GLY A 135 -17.58 7.20 -3.87
C GLY A 135 -17.37 5.80 -3.31
N LYS A 136 -18.45 5.15 -2.88
CA LYS A 136 -18.42 3.80 -2.26
C LYS A 136 -17.75 2.77 -3.18
N GLY A 137 -18.04 2.79 -4.48
CA GLY A 137 -17.42 1.88 -5.46
C GLY A 137 -15.91 2.08 -5.60
N PHE A 138 -15.43 3.34 -5.60
CA PHE A 138 -14.00 3.64 -5.73
C PHE A 138 -13.21 3.25 -4.48
N VAL A 139 -13.78 3.43 -3.28
CA VAL A 139 -13.11 3.01 -2.03
C VAL A 139 -13.01 1.48 -1.95
N VAL A 140 -14.05 0.76 -2.38
CA VAL A 140 -14.01 -0.71 -2.46
C VAL A 140 -12.98 -1.19 -3.49
N LEU A 141 -12.96 -0.58 -4.68
CA LEU A 141 -11.93 -0.87 -5.69
C LEU A 141 -10.53 -0.58 -5.15
N ALA A 142 -10.33 0.55 -4.46
CA ALA A 142 -9.05 0.90 -3.84
C ALA A 142 -8.59 -0.16 -2.83
N ALA A 143 -9.51 -0.66 -2.01
CA ALA A 143 -9.22 -1.71 -1.04
C ALA A 143 -8.78 -3.02 -1.71
N TRP A 144 -9.50 -3.45 -2.74
CA TRP A 144 -9.17 -4.65 -3.50
C TRP A 144 -7.87 -4.52 -4.26
N LEU A 145 -7.65 -3.39 -4.95
CA LEU A 145 -6.39 -3.11 -5.64
C LEU A 145 -5.20 -3.13 -4.67
N GLY A 146 -5.35 -2.52 -3.49
CA GLY A 146 -4.33 -2.54 -2.45
C GLY A 146 -4.03 -3.96 -1.95
N VAL A 147 -5.06 -4.77 -1.63
CA VAL A 147 -4.84 -6.14 -1.12
C VAL A 147 -4.28 -7.06 -2.19
N VAL A 148 -4.80 -6.99 -3.42
CA VAL A 148 -4.30 -7.79 -4.55
C VAL A 148 -2.86 -7.39 -4.86
N GLY A 149 -2.55 -6.09 -4.89
CA GLY A 149 -1.18 -5.58 -5.09
C GLY A 149 -0.21 -6.09 -4.02
N LEU A 150 -0.58 -5.99 -2.73
CA LEU A 150 0.22 -6.53 -1.62
C LEU A 150 0.39 -8.04 -1.70
N SER A 151 -0.66 -8.78 -2.07
CA SER A 151 -0.63 -10.23 -2.20
C SER A 151 0.29 -10.67 -3.34
N ILE A 152 0.20 -10.01 -4.50
CA ILE A 152 1.08 -10.26 -5.64
C ILE A 152 2.53 -9.95 -5.27
N TYR A 153 2.78 -8.83 -4.56
CA TYR A 153 4.13 -8.49 -4.10
C TYR A 153 4.70 -9.57 -3.16
N LEU A 154 3.92 -10.01 -2.17
CA LEU A 154 4.33 -11.04 -1.21
C LEU A 154 4.62 -12.37 -1.90
N LEU A 155 3.69 -12.86 -2.71
CA LEU A 155 3.83 -14.14 -3.41
C LEU A 155 4.97 -14.10 -4.43
N GLY A 156 5.08 -13.01 -5.21
CA GLY A 156 6.16 -12.84 -6.16
C GLY A 156 7.53 -12.74 -5.49
N THR A 157 7.62 -12.06 -4.34
CA THR A 157 8.88 -11.96 -3.57
C THR A 157 9.26 -13.32 -2.96
N ALA A 158 8.30 -14.06 -2.43
CA ALA A 158 8.54 -15.41 -1.89
C ALA A 158 8.96 -16.39 -3.01
N ALA A 159 8.22 -16.43 -4.12
CA ALA A 159 8.50 -17.31 -5.26
C ALA A 159 9.86 -17.01 -5.90
N SER A 160 10.19 -15.74 -6.12
CA SER A 160 11.49 -15.33 -6.66
C SER A 160 12.63 -15.68 -5.71
N SER A 161 12.45 -15.50 -4.40
CA SER A 161 13.48 -15.86 -3.40
C SER A 161 13.78 -17.35 -3.42
N ILE A 162 12.74 -18.19 -3.44
CA ILE A 162 12.89 -19.65 -3.54
C ILE A 162 13.59 -20.03 -4.84
N TYR A 163 13.14 -19.47 -5.97
CA TYR A 163 13.74 -19.72 -7.28
C TYR A 163 15.23 -19.35 -7.32
N PHE A 164 15.61 -18.16 -6.87
CA PHE A 164 17.01 -17.72 -6.92
C PHE A 164 17.93 -18.58 -6.05
N ILE A 165 17.47 -19.05 -4.89
CA ILE A 165 18.25 -19.94 -4.04
C ILE A 165 18.45 -21.30 -4.72
N LEU A 166 17.38 -21.86 -5.30
CA LEU A 166 17.46 -23.12 -6.03
C LEU A 166 18.44 -23.01 -7.20
N VAL A 167 18.33 -21.95 -8.02
CA VAL A 167 19.22 -21.75 -9.17
C VAL A 167 20.66 -21.52 -8.73
N ALA A 168 20.89 -20.70 -7.69
CA ALA A 168 22.23 -20.43 -7.16
C ALA A 168 22.91 -21.69 -6.60
N SER A 169 22.13 -22.63 -6.06
CA SER A 169 22.63 -23.92 -5.58
C SER A 169 22.76 -24.99 -6.67
N SER A 170 22.23 -24.74 -7.87
CA SER A 170 22.20 -25.72 -8.95
C SER A 170 23.47 -25.70 -9.82
N THR A 171 23.95 -26.88 -10.19
CA THR A 171 25.03 -27.08 -11.17
C THR A 171 24.51 -27.35 -12.59
N GLY A 172 23.18 -27.39 -12.78
CA GLY A 172 22.54 -27.71 -14.06
C GLY A 172 22.48 -26.49 -14.99
N ALA A 173 23.15 -26.58 -16.14
CA ALA A 173 23.19 -25.50 -17.14
C ALA A 173 21.80 -25.08 -17.65
N ALA A 174 20.83 -26.01 -17.74
CA ALA A 174 19.46 -25.69 -18.15
C ALA A 174 18.74 -24.76 -17.17
N LEU A 175 18.92 -24.97 -15.86
CA LEU A 175 18.29 -24.15 -14.83
C LEU A 175 18.94 -22.75 -14.79
N GLN A 176 20.26 -22.69 -14.92
CA GLN A 176 21.00 -21.43 -15.00
C GLN A 176 20.66 -20.63 -16.26
N ASN A 177 20.43 -21.29 -17.41
CA ASN A 177 20.05 -20.61 -18.66
C ASN A 177 18.63 -20.04 -18.60
N SER A 178 17.73 -20.60 -17.77
CA SER A 178 16.35 -20.11 -17.63
C SER A 178 16.24 -18.75 -16.91
N ILE A 179 17.30 -18.31 -16.21
CA ILE A 179 17.26 -17.12 -15.36
C ILE A 179 17.05 -15.82 -16.14
N THR A 180 17.58 -15.74 -17.36
CA THR A 180 17.47 -14.57 -18.22
C THR A 180 16.03 -14.32 -18.64
N THR A 181 15.20 -15.37 -18.67
CA THR A 181 13.77 -15.28 -18.96
C THR A 181 12.94 -15.12 -17.69
N ILE A 182 13.25 -15.88 -16.63
CA ILE A 182 12.41 -15.95 -15.41
C ILE A 182 12.63 -14.76 -14.48
N ALA A 183 13.85 -14.24 -14.33
CA ALA A 183 14.13 -13.13 -13.43
C ALA A 183 13.39 -11.83 -13.81
N PRO A 184 13.32 -11.42 -15.10
CA PRO A 184 12.50 -10.27 -15.50
C PRO A 184 11.00 -10.48 -15.24
N ILE A 185 10.48 -11.71 -15.42
CA ILE A 185 9.07 -12.02 -15.13
C ILE A 185 8.79 -11.78 -13.65
N PHE A 186 9.65 -12.26 -12.75
CA PHE A 186 9.49 -11.99 -11.32
C PHE A 186 9.52 -10.51 -11.00
N SER A 187 10.45 -9.74 -11.60
CA SER A 187 10.53 -8.30 -11.44
C SER A 187 9.23 -7.61 -11.87
N ILE A 188 8.67 -7.99 -13.03
CA ILE A 188 7.40 -7.46 -13.53
C ILE A 188 6.25 -7.78 -12.55
N ILE A 189 6.16 -9.02 -12.11
CA ILE A 189 5.09 -9.43 -11.17
C ILE A 189 5.19 -8.63 -9.86
N THR A 190 6.35 -8.52 -9.25
CA THR A 190 6.49 -7.86 -7.94
C THR A 190 6.41 -6.34 -8.05
N ASN A 191 7.18 -5.74 -8.96
CA ASN A 191 7.45 -4.31 -9.00
C ASN A 191 6.64 -3.55 -10.07
N VAL A 192 5.93 -4.25 -10.96
CA VAL A 192 5.00 -3.60 -11.89
C VAL A 192 3.57 -3.88 -11.44
N LEU A 193 3.19 -5.16 -11.33
CA LEU A 193 1.83 -5.52 -10.92
C LEU A 193 1.59 -5.25 -9.44
N GLY A 194 2.46 -5.76 -8.55
CA GLY A 194 2.28 -5.62 -7.10
C GLY A 194 2.27 -4.15 -6.63
N THR A 195 3.36 -3.44 -6.86
CA THR A 195 3.49 -2.02 -6.47
C THR A 195 2.63 -1.08 -7.32
N GLY A 196 2.38 -1.39 -8.60
CA GLY A 196 1.51 -0.59 -9.46
C GLY A 196 0.05 -0.63 -8.99
N LEU A 197 -0.49 -1.82 -8.68
CA LEU A 197 -1.84 -1.95 -8.12
C LEU A 197 -1.95 -1.30 -6.75
N LEU A 198 -0.91 -1.41 -5.92
CA LEU A 198 -0.83 -0.69 -4.64
C LEU A 198 -0.84 0.84 -4.85
N GLY A 199 -0.12 1.33 -5.85
CA GLY A 199 -0.08 2.73 -6.26
C GLY A 199 -1.46 3.25 -6.70
N LEU A 200 -2.17 2.48 -7.54
CA LEU A 200 -3.55 2.79 -7.93
C LEU A 200 -4.50 2.81 -6.73
N GLY A 201 -4.35 1.86 -5.79
CA GLY A 201 -5.10 1.88 -4.54
C GLY A 201 -4.87 3.18 -3.75
N CYS A 202 -3.61 3.61 -3.63
CA CYS A 202 -3.25 4.88 -2.97
C CYS A 202 -3.85 6.09 -3.70
N LEU A 203 -3.88 6.10 -5.04
CA LEU A 203 -4.51 7.16 -5.81
C LEU A 203 -6.01 7.26 -5.51
N PHE A 204 -6.73 6.13 -5.52
CA PHE A 204 -8.17 6.15 -5.24
C PHE A 204 -8.49 6.56 -3.81
N PHE A 205 -7.74 6.03 -2.82
CA PHE A 205 -7.92 6.47 -1.43
C PHE A 205 -7.63 7.97 -1.25
N GLY A 206 -6.56 8.46 -1.87
CA GLY A 206 -6.19 9.87 -1.83
C GLY A 206 -7.24 10.76 -2.48
N ALA A 207 -7.76 10.38 -3.66
CA ALA A 207 -8.78 11.12 -4.39
C ALA A 207 -10.08 11.23 -3.58
N MET A 208 -10.47 10.16 -2.89
CA MET A 208 -11.69 10.14 -2.07
C MET A 208 -11.60 11.09 -0.87
N ILE A 209 -10.46 11.08 -0.18
CA ILE A 209 -10.22 11.99 0.96
C ILE A 209 -10.07 13.44 0.49
N ALA A 210 -9.33 13.67 -0.60
CA ALA A 210 -9.10 15.02 -1.13
C ALA A 210 -10.37 15.66 -1.70
N ARG A 211 -11.26 14.87 -2.33
CA ARG A 211 -12.54 15.35 -2.89
C ARG A 211 -13.48 15.88 -1.81
N THR A 212 -13.56 15.19 -0.68
CA THR A 212 -14.44 15.55 0.43
C THR A 212 -13.81 16.65 1.29
N GLY A 213 -12.47 16.70 1.33
CA GLY A 213 -11.72 17.83 1.86
C GLY A 213 -12.07 18.17 3.31
N LYS A 214 -12.00 19.46 3.66
CA LYS A 214 -12.31 19.93 5.02
C LYS A 214 -13.79 19.85 5.40
N ASN A 215 -14.67 19.54 4.43
CA ASN A 215 -16.10 19.40 4.71
C ASN A 215 -16.42 18.09 5.44
N LEU A 216 -15.55 17.08 5.30
CA LEU A 216 -15.72 15.78 5.94
C LEU A 216 -14.55 15.41 6.85
N TRP A 217 -13.34 15.88 6.53
CA TRP A 217 -12.11 15.40 7.18
C TRP A 217 -11.41 16.50 7.97
N PRO A 218 -10.82 16.16 9.13
CA PRO A 218 -9.86 17.01 9.80
C PRO A 218 -8.68 17.35 8.88
N GLY A 219 -8.07 18.53 9.04
CA GLY A 219 -7.00 19.00 8.15
C GLY A 219 -5.81 18.03 7.98
N ALA A 220 -5.47 17.28 9.03
CA ALA A 220 -4.43 16.25 8.96
C ALA A 220 -4.78 15.10 8.00
N TRP A 221 -6.05 14.69 7.94
CA TRP A 221 -6.52 13.66 7.02
C TRP A 221 -6.57 14.16 5.57
N VAL A 222 -6.94 15.43 5.36
CA VAL A 222 -6.89 16.05 4.03
C VAL A 222 -5.45 16.04 3.49
N ALA A 223 -4.47 16.46 4.32
CA ALA A 223 -3.07 16.40 3.95
C ALA A 223 -2.59 14.95 3.69
N PHE A 224 -3.06 13.99 4.49
CA PHE A 224 -2.81 12.57 4.29
C PHE A 224 -3.36 12.06 2.94
N GLY A 225 -4.54 12.54 2.52
CA GLY A 225 -5.14 12.24 1.22
C GLY A 225 -4.32 12.78 0.04
N TYR A 226 -3.85 14.04 0.11
CA TYR A 226 -2.96 14.59 -0.91
C TYR A 226 -1.60 13.89 -0.97
N ALA A 227 -1.04 13.52 0.20
CA ALA A 227 0.18 12.72 0.25
C ALA A 227 -0.03 11.35 -0.42
N SER A 228 -1.18 10.71 -0.20
CA SER A 228 -1.57 9.46 -0.85
C SER A 228 -1.61 9.58 -2.38
N LEU A 229 -2.11 10.70 -2.91
CA LEU A 229 -2.12 10.96 -4.35
C LEU A 229 -0.70 11.06 -4.91
N PHE A 230 0.17 11.84 -4.27
CA PHE A 230 1.56 11.98 -4.69
C PHE A 230 2.32 10.64 -4.64
N ILE A 231 2.15 9.88 -3.55
CA ILE A 231 2.80 8.59 -3.36
C ILE A 231 2.27 7.55 -4.35
N GLY A 232 0.95 7.51 -4.58
CA GLY A 232 0.34 6.64 -5.57
C GLY A 232 0.85 6.93 -6.98
N ALA A 233 1.04 8.20 -7.34
CA ALA A 233 1.66 8.61 -8.60
C ALA A 233 3.13 8.15 -8.67
N MET A 234 3.92 8.36 -7.61
CA MET A 234 5.31 7.91 -7.57
C MET A 234 5.45 6.40 -7.70
N LEU A 235 4.61 5.62 -7.00
CA LEU A 235 4.59 4.15 -7.12
C LEU A 235 4.21 3.72 -8.55
N SER A 236 3.23 4.37 -9.15
CA SER A 236 2.80 4.08 -10.53
C SER A 236 3.89 4.40 -11.56
N ILE A 237 4.53 5.57 -11.45
CA ILE A 237 5.66 5.94 -12.32
C ILE A 237 6.83 4.98 -12.11
N SER A 238 7.09 4.56 -10.86
CA SER A 238 8.13 3.57 -10.58
C SER A 238 7.85 2.21 -11.22
N ALA A 239 6.58 1.77 -11.24
CA ALA A 239 6.17 0.55 -11.92
C ALA A 239 6.42 0.64 -13.43
N VAL A 240 6.07 1.77 -14.06
CA VAL A 240 6.36 2.00 -15.49
C VAL A 240 7.86 2.05 -15.74
N ALA A 241 8.65 2.69 -14.88
CA ALA A 241 10.10 2.76 -15.00
C ALA A 241 10.73 1.35 -14.94
N VAL A 242 10.27 0.49 -14.02
CA VAL A 242 10.72 -0.91 -13.98
C VAL A 242 10.32 -1.66 -15.25
N LEU A 243 9.10 -1.45 -15.76
CA LEU A 243 8.67 -2.09 -17.00
C LEU A 243 9.55 -1.70 -18.19
N SER A 244 9.94 -0.43 -18.30
CA SER A 244 10.84 0.05 -19.36
C SER A 244 12.27 -0.51 -19.29
N ALA A 245 12.68 -1.02 -18.12
CA ALA A 245 14.02 -1.54 -17.87
C ALA A 245 13.97 -2.83 -17.02
N ALA A 246 13.12 -3.79 -17.41
CA ALA A 246 12.82 -4.96 -16.57
C ALA A 246 14.04 -5.79 -16.14
N GLY A 247 15.14 -5.72 -16.90
CA GLY A 247 16.42 -6.37 -16.59
C GLY A 247 17.14 -5.82 -15.35
N SER A 248 16.90 -4.56 -14.96
CA SER A 248 17.53 -3.97 -13.76
C SER A 248 16.87 -4.41 -12.45
N GLY A 249 15.69 -5.04 -12.51
CA GLY A 249 14.97 -5.54 -11.33
C GLY A 249 14.33 -4.45 -10.47
N GLN A 250 14.95 -3.29 -10.35
CA GLN A 250 14.47 -2.10 -9.63
C GLN A 250 14.96 -0.80 -10.31
N SER A 251 14.26 0.30 -10.06
CA SER A 251 14.69 1.65 -10.41
C SER A 251 15.01 2.44 -9.13
N THR A 252 15.90 3.43 -9.21
CA THR A 252 16.12 4.40 -8.12
C THR A 252 14.81 5.02 -7.64
N LEU A 253 13.87 5.23 -8.57
CA LEU A 253 12.55 5.75 -8.26
C LEU A 253 11.72 4.79 -7.39
N THR A 254 11.88 3.48 -7.56
CA THR A 254 11.20 2.46 -6.75
C THR A 254 11.62 2.57 -5.29
N THR A 255 12.91 2.83 -5.02
CA THR A 255 13.42 3.02 -3.66
C THR A 255 12.80 4.27 -3.03
N ILE A 256 12.83 5.40 -3.73
CA ILE A 256 12.25 6.66 -3.24
C ILE A 256 10.75 6.50 -2.98
N ALA A 257 10.01 5.90 -3.92
CA ALA A 257 8.57 5.67 -3.78
C ALA A 257 8.25 4.76 -2.58
N THR A 258 9.05 3.73 -2.33
CA THR A 258 8.88 2.82 -1.19
C THR A 258 9.14 3.54 0.14
N LEU A 259 10.16 4.41 0.21
CA LEU A 259 10.45 5.19 1.41
C LEU A 259 9.35 6.21 1.72
N LEU A 260 8.83 6.89 0.69
CA LEU A 260 7.69 7.80 0.85
C LEU A 260 6.43 7.05 1.30
N PHE A 261 6.17 5.88 0.72
CA PHE A 261 5.09 5.00 1.14
C PHE A 261 5.26 4.57 2.61
N ALA A 262 6.48 4.23 3.03
CA ALA A 262 6.76 3.87 4.42
C ALA A 262 6.45 5.02 5.38
N ILE A 263 6.85 6.25 5.06
CA ILE A 263 6.53 7.44 5.87
C ILE A 263 5.02 7.63 5.98
N TRP A 264 4.30 7.48 4.88
CA TRP A 264 2.84 7.62 4.85
C TRP A 264 2.12 6.53 5.67
N ILE A 265 2.60 5.30 5.63
CA ILE A 265 2.11 4.20 6.46
C ILE A 265 2.39 4.45 7.95
N ILE A 266 3.56 5.00 8.32
CA ILE A 266 3.84 5.41 9.70
C ILE A 266 2.86 6.51 10.13
N TRP A 267 2.61 7.49 9.27
CA TRP A 267 1.66 8.56 9.55
C TRP A 267 0.26 8.00 9.82
N LEU A 268 -0.23 7.08 8.98
CA LEU A 268 -1.49 6.39 9.23
C LEU A 268 -1.47 5.64 10.57
N GLY A 269 -0.42 4.85 10.82
CA GLY A 269 -0.27 4.10 12.07
C GLY A 269 -0.34 5.01 13.29
N ALA A 270 0.32 6.17 13.25
CA ALA A 270 0.27 7.18 14.30
C ALA A 270 -1.13 7.77 14.50
N MET A 271 -1.89 8.01 13.42
CA MET A 271 -3.29 8.44 13.53
C MET A 271 -4.15 7.36 14.20
N LEU A 272 -3.97 6.09 13.83
CA LEU A 272 -4.77 4.98 14.39
C LEU A 272 -4.44 4.68 15.84
N VAL A 273 -3.18 4.82 16.26
CA VAL A 273 -2.77 4.56 17.65
C VAL A 273 -3.35 5.60 18.62
N ARG A 274 -3.63 6.81 18.13
CA ARG A 274 -4.25 7.90 18.91
C ARG A 274 -5.75 7.72 19.16
N LEU A 275 -6.40 6.75 18.50
CA LEU A 275 -7.81 6.43 18.76
C LEU A 275 -7.95 5.89 20.19
N LYS A 276 -8.73 6.59 21.02
CA LYS A 276 -9.04 6.15 22.39
C LYS A 276 -9.96 4.93 22.31
N PRO A 277 -9.64 3.80 22.96
CA PRO A 277 -10.58 2.70 23.09
C PRO A 277 -11.73 3.13 24.01
N GLU A 278 -12.96 2.76 23.65
CA GLU A 278 -14.10 2.88 24.57
C GLU A 278 -13.85 2.03 25.83
N PRO A 279 -14.19 2.54 27.03
CA PRO A 279 -14.06 1.81 28.29
C PRO A 279 -14.97 0.57 28.36
#